data_AF-A0A9D9Q4I9-F1
#
_entry.id   AF-A0A9D9Q4I9-F1
#
_cell.length_a   1.000
_cell.length_b   1.000
_cell.length_c   1.000
_cell.angle_alpha   90.00
_cell.angle_beta   90.00
_cell.angle_gamma   90.00
#
_symmetry.space_group_name_H-M   'P 1'
#
loop_
_entity.id
_entity.type
_entity.pdbx_description
1 polymer ?
#
loop_
_entity_poly.entity_id
_entity_poly.type
_entity_poly.pdbx_seq_one_letter_code
_entity_poly.pdbx_strand_id
1 'polypeptide(L)' 'MEEKKFKRTLVTSALPYANGPVHIGHLAGVYVPADIYVRYLRLKGENVLFIGGSDEHGVPVTIRAKKEGCTPQDV' A
#
# COMPACT_ATOMS: atom_id res chain seq x y z
N MET A 1 -6.86 -14.13 30.49
CA MET A 1 -6.60 -12.84 29.80
C MET A 1 -7.93 -12.33 29.30
N GLU A 2 -8.30 -11.11 29.69
CA GLU A 2 -9.52 -10.46 29.20
C GLU A 2 -9.32 -10.06 27.73
N GLU A 3 -10.24 -10.46 26.85
CA GLU A 3 -10.13 -10.24 25.42
C GLU A 3 -10.41 -8.76 25.10
N LYS A 4 -9.39 -8.03 24.64
CA LYS A 4 -9.55 -6.61 24.26
C LYS A 4 -10.41 -6.52 23.00
N LYS A 5 -11.65 -6.05 23.15
CA LYS A 5 -12.55 -5.79 22.03
C LYS A 5 -12.23 -4.42 21.42
N PHE A 6 -11.50 -4.40 20.31
CA PHE A 6 -11.21 -3.17 19.56
C PHE A 6 -12.43 -2.70 18.76
N LYS A 7 -12.72 -1.40 18.79
CA LYS A 7 -13.88 -0.81 18.08
C LYS A 7 -13.61 -0.48 16.61
N ARG A 8 -12.36 -0.54 16.16
CA ARG A 8 -11.90 -0.06 14.85
C ARG A 8 -10.78 -0.94 14.32
N THR A 9 -10.79 -1.18 13.01
CA THR A 9 -9.77 -1.94 12.29
C THR A 9 -9.05 -1.02 11.32
N LEU A 10 -7.72 -1.04 11.35
CA LEU A 10 -6.87 -0.42 10.33
C LEU A 10 -6.27 -1.53 9.47
N VAL A 11 -6.50 -1.49 8.17
CA VAL A 11 -5.84 -2.35 7.20
C VAL A 11 -4.85 -1.49 6.40
N THR A 12 -3.68 -2.02 6.12
CA THR A 12 -2.68 -1.38 5.26
C THR A 12 -2.25 -2.31 4.14
N SER A 13 -1.83 -1.73 3.03
CA SER A 13 -1.09 -2.43 1.98
C SER A 13 0.39 -2.03 2.04
N ALA A 14 1.27 -2.91 1.61
CA ALA A 14 2.65 -2.52 1.32
C ALA A 14 2.67 -1.39 0.28
N LEU A 15 3.53 -0.40 0.52
CA LEU A 15 3.71 0.73 -0.37
C LEU A 15 4.49 0.24 -1.60
N PRO A 16 3.99 0.38 -2.84
CA PRO A 16 4.79 0.10 -4.01
C PRO A 16 5.90 1.13 -4.13
N TYR A 17 7.07 0.66 -4.53
CA TYR A 17 8.22 1.53 -4.70
C TYR A 17 8.08 2.37 -5.97
N ALA A 18 8.29 3.69 -5.87
CA ALA A 18 8.03 4.65 -6.95
C ALA A 18 9.03 4.55 -8.12
N ASN A 19 10.08 3.74 -7.99
CA ASN A 19 11.10 3.58 -9.02
C ASN A 19 10.62 2.79 -10.25
N GLY A 20 9.37 2.34 -10.33
CA GLY A 20 8.87 1.61 -11.50
C GLY A 20 7.39 1.23 -11.43
N PRO A 21 6.88 0.61 -12.52
CA PRO A 21 5.48 0.21 -12.60
C PRO A 21 5.17 -0.99 -11.71
N VAL A 22 3.90 -1.07 -11.30
CA VAL A 22 3.36 -2.19 -10.53
C VAL A 22 3.07 -3.37 -11.48
N HIS A 23 3.58 -4.57 -11.15
CA HIS A 23 3.24 -5.82 -11.86
C HIS A 23 2.21 -6.68 -11.11
N ILE A 24 1.70 -7.73 -11.77
CA ILE A 24 0.65 -8.62 -11.25
C ILE A 24 0.96 -9.25 -9.88
N GLY A 25 2.23 -9.53 -9.60
CA GLY A 25 2.64 -10.05 -8.28
C GLY A 25 2.29 -9.11 -7.12
N HIS A 26 2.34 -7.79 -7.31
CA HIS A 26 1.94 -6.84 -6.26
C HIS A 26 0.42 -6.83 -6.06
N LEU A 27 -0.35 -6.91 -7.14
CA LEU A 27 -1.81 -7.00 -7.07
C LEU A 27 -2.23 -8.28 -6.34
N ALA A 28 -1.70 -9.41 -6.77
CA ALA A 28 -2.03 -10.71 -6.21
C ALA A 28 -1.54 -10.87 -4.76
N GLY A 29 -0.36 -10.34 -4.43
CA GLY A 29 0.26 -10.52 -3.12
C GLY A 29 -0.21 -9.55 -2.05
N VAL A 30 -0.57 -8.33 -2.43
CA VAL A 30 -0.81 -7.25 -1.45
C VAL A 30 -2.18 -6.61 -1.64
N TYR A 31 -2.47 -6.07 -2.83
CA TYR A 31 -3.60 -5.15 -3.00
C TYR A 31 -4.95 -5.85 -3.07
N VAL A 32 -5.07 -6.89 -3.90
CA VAL A 32 -6.33 -7.61 -4.08
C VAL A 32 -6.75 -8.32 -2.80
N PRO A 33 -5.88 -9.05 -2.08
CA PRO A 33 -6.24 -9.65 -0.80
C PRO A 33 -6.67 -8.63 0.26
N ALA A 34 -5.95 -7.50 0.37
CA ALA A 34 -6.29 -6.45 1.33
C ALA A 34 -7.65 -5.80 0.99
N ASP A 35 -7.92 -5.50 -0.28
CA ASP A 35 -9.20 -4.92 -0.71
C ASP A 35 -10.37 -5.89 -0.49
N ILE A 36 -10.20 -7.18 -0.80
CA ILE A 36 -11.21 -8.22 -0.52
C ILE A 36 -11.55 -8.24 0.98
N TYR A 37 -10.53 -8.25 1.84
CA TYR A 37 -10.72 -8.29 3.29
C TYR A 37 -11.42 -7.04 3.82
N VAL A 38 -11.02 -5.85 3.35
CA VAL A 38 -11.64 -4.58 3.74
C VAL A 38 -13.11 -4.53 3.30
N ARG A 39 -13.43 -4.99 2.09
CA ARG A 39 -14.82 -5.08 1.62
C ARG A 39 -15.65 -6.04 2.46
N TYR A 40 -15.09 -7.19 2.82
CA TYR A 40 -15.73 -8.13 3.73
C TYR A 40 -16.05 -7.50 5.10
N LEU A 41 -15.09 -6.78 5.71
CA LEU A 41 -15.29 -6.08 6.97
C LEU A 41 -16.38 -5.01 6.86
N ARG A 42 -16.37 -4.20 5.79
CA ARG A 42 -17.41 -3.20 5.52
C ARG A 42 -18.79 -3.83 5.40
N LEU A 43 -18.92 -4.97 4.69
CA LEU A 43 -20.19 -5.69 4.54
C LEU A 43 -20.70 -6.27 5.87
N LYS A 44 -19.81 -6.57 6.82
CA LYS A 44 -20.17 -6.97 8.18
C LYS A 44 -20.58 -5.80 9.08
N GLY A 45 -20.52 -4.56 8.60
CA GLY A 45 -20.78 -3.36 9.41
C GLY A 45 -19.63 -2.99 10.34
N GLU A 46 -18.43 -3.54 10.13
CA GLU A 46 -17.24 -3.23 10.94
C GLU A 46 -16.69 -1.84 10.56
N ASN A 47 -16.18 -1.12 11.56
CA ASN A 47 -15.52 0.16 11.33
C ASN A 47 -14.07 -0.08 10.87
N VAL A 48 -13.85 -0.03 9.55
CA VAL A 48 -12.54 -0.29 8.93
C VAL A 48 -12.05 0.90 8.09
N LEU A 49 -10.79 1.26 8.29
CA LEU A 49 -10.03 2.17 7.43
C LEU A 49 -8.97 1.37 6.66
N PHE A 50 -8.83 1.65 5.36
CA PHE A 50 -7.81 1.04 4.51
C PHE A 50 -6.89 2.13 3.96
N ILE A 51 -5.59 2.04 4.25
CA ILE A 51 -4.59 3.02 3.83
C ILE A 51 -3.48 2.33 3.02
N GLY A 52 -3.09 2.98 1.92
CA GLY A 52 -1.89 2.69 1.16
C GLY A 52 -1.22 4.00 0.75
N GLY A 53 -0.23 3.90 -0.12
CA GLY A 53 0.55 5.04 -0.63
C GLY A 53 1.75 4.52 -1.42
N SER A 54 2.57 5.42 -1.94
CA SER A 54 3.86 5.16 -2.60
C SER A 54 5.01 5.19 -1.61
N ASP A 55 6.06 4.39 -1.85
CA ASP A 55 7.36 4.56 -1.22
C ASP A 55 8.30 5.25 -2.21
N GLU A 56 8.64 6.50 -1.90
CA GLU A 56 9.28 7.44 -2.82
C GLU A 56 10.75 7.72 -2.47
N HIS A 57 11.27 7.16 -1.37
CA HIS A 57 12.61 7.48 -0.89
C HIS A 57 13.61 6.36 -1.19
N GLY A 58 14.87 6.72 -1.44
CA GLY A 58 15.98 5.77 -1.54
C GLY A 58 16.73 5.80 -2.87
N VAL A 59 17.84 5.07 -2.92
CA VAL A 59 18.82 5.12 -4.02
C VAL A 59 18.22 4.73 -5.38
N PRO A 60 17.33 3.73 -5.52
CA PRO A 60 16.80 3.41 -6.84
C PRO A 60 15.94 4.52 -7.46
N VAL A 61 15.23 5.32 -6.65
CA VAL A 61 14.46 6.48 -7.15
C VAL A 61 15.42 7.54 -7.71
N THR A 62 16.53 7.82 -7.02
CA THR A 62 17.54 8.78 -7.51
C THR A 62 18.29 8.26 -8.74
N ILE A 63 18.56 6.96 -8.82
CA ILE A 63 19.14 6.33 -10.03
C ILE A 63 18.18 6.49 -11.21
N ARG A 64 16.88 6.27 -11.01
CA ARG A 64 15.87 6.45 -12.07
C ARG A 64 15.78 7.90 -12.52
N ALA A 65 15.69 8.85 -11.58
CA ALA A 65 15.69 10.28 -11.88
C ALA A 65 16.89 10.68 -12.75
N LYS A 66 18.09 10.24 -12.36
CA LYS A 66 19.32 10.49 -13.11
C LYS A 66 19.31 9.88 -14.51
N LYS A 67 18.69 8.71 -14.69
CA LYS A 67 18.56 8.05 -15.99
C LYS A 67 17.56 8.77 -16.90
N GLU A 68 16.48 9.30 -16.34
CA GLU A 68 15.42 10.02 -17.06
C GLU A 68 15.73 11.52 -17.24
N GLY A 69 16.77 12.04 -16.58
CA GLY A 69 17.18 13.43 -16.67
C GLY A 69 16.25 14.41 -15.94
N CYS A 70 15.49 13.93 -14.95
CA CYS A 70 14.54 14.69 -14.14
C CYS A 70 14.97 14.74 -12.67
N THR A 71 14.19 15.44 -11.83
CA THR A 71 14.42 15.42 -10.37
C THR A 71 13.79 14.17 -9.75
N PRO A 72 14.25 13.69 -8.58
CA PRO A 72 13.58 12.58 -7.88
C PRO A 72 12.09 12.81 -7.59
N GLN A 73 11.65 14.07 -7.50
CA GLN A 73 10.24 14.42 -7.30
C GLN A 73 9.38 14.19 -8.55
N ASP A 74 10.01 14.15 -9.73
CA ASP A 74 9.34 13.96 -11.03
C ASP A 74 9.26 12.47 -11.45
N VAL A 75 9.91 11.56 -10.70
CA VAL A 75 9.97 10.10 -10.96
C VAL A 75 8.66 9.40 -10.59
#